data_AF-A0A031IKH7-F1
#
_entry.id   AF-A0A031IKH7-F1
#
_cell.length_a   1.000
_cell.length_b   1.000
_cell.length_c   1.000
_cell.angle_alpha   90.00
_cell.angle_beta   90.00
_cell.angle_gamma   90.00
#
_symmetry.space_group_name_H-M   'P 1'
#
loop_
_entity.id
_entity.type
_entity.pdbx_description
1 polymer ?
#
loop_
_entity_poly.entity_id
_entity_poly.type
_entity_poly.pdbx_seq_one_letter_code
_entity_poly.pdbx_strand_id
1 'polypeptide(L)'
;MKPAIRHINPSSKRPGVSLVEIKRAEKSLGVKFPMDYSSLIQESNGAIFHDWILYSIPTESSHSEVKNIIHHYANRPDDLPEDMICFGEHLDGRRLCYRIRRRFLQELVFTWHPKKGLEKYCASSLDAWVESEMLRDRANKKISIGTFNVSSRMLVTDSNEQDAASIILEQVKSGVWTASVTYASDGTIRLLTVYEGNDQPTGKWTRSHEIAIDSGYVLIIDEIAFRKQELSEELFFGQEDVHLLRAGIMTESGYGDGIYDLKVKKNRDKQIIGVRINFME
;
A
#
# COMPACT_ATOMS: atom_id res chain seq x y z
N MET A 1 -9.91 8.71 -9.33
CA MET A 1 -10.66 8.48 -8.08
C MET A 1 -11.11 7.06 -7.81
N LYS A 2 -11.50 6.24 -8.81
CA LYS A 2 -11.91 4.83 -8.54
C LYS A 2 -10.91 4.01 -7.69
N PRO A 3 -9.58 4.15 -7.86
CA PRO A 3 -8.59 3.50 -7.01
C PRO A 3 -8.67 3.95 -5.54
N ALA A 4 -8.62 5.27 -5.29
CA ALA A 4 -8.68 5.85 -3.95
C ALA A 4 -9.94 5.47 -3.14
N ILE A 5 -11.09 5.27 -3.80
CA ILE A 5 -12.34 4.88 -3.12
C ILE A 5 -12.25 3.49 -2.47
N ARG A 6 -11.44 2.57 -3.04
CA ARG A 6 -11.23 1.22 -2.49
C ARG A 6 -10.50 1.25 -1.14
N HIS A 7 -9.77 2.32 -0.87
CA HIS A 7 -8.94 2.48 0.33
C HIS A 7 -9.67 3.16 1.49
N ILE A 8 -10.91 3.60 1.31
CA ILE A 8 -11.71 4.17 2.38
C ILE A 8 -11.98 3.09 3.43
N ASN A 9 -11.67 3.36 4.70
CA ASN A 9 -11.93 2.42 5.77
C ASN A 9 -13.43 2.04 5.78
N PRO A 10 -13.80 0.75 5.56
CA PRO A 10 -15.20 0.34 5.39
C PRO A 10 -16.10 0.70 6.58
N SER A 11 -15.56 0.63 7.79
CA SER A 11 -16.29 0.98 9.03
C SER A 11 -16.54 2.48 9.19
N SER A 12 -15.83 3.31 8.41
CA SER A 12 -15.93 4.77 8.42
C SER A 12 -16.69 5.33 7.22
N LYS A 13 -17.09 4.48 6.26
CA LYS A 13 -17.73 4.93 5.02
C LYS A 13 -19.06 5.61 5.34
N ARG A 14 -19.14 6.90 5.04
CA ARG A 14 -20.35 7.71 5.22
C ARG A 14 -21.06 7.86 3.89
N PRO A 15 -22.38 8.15 3.88
CA PRO A 15 -23.05 8.57 2.67
C PRO A 15 -22.30 9.74 2.03
N GLY A 16 -22.08 9.65 0.73
CA GLY A 16 -21.55 10.76 -0.04
C GLY A 16 -22.56 11.89 -0.20
N VAL A 17 -22.11 12.97 -0.83
CA VAL A 17 -22.89 14.20 -1.02
C VAL A 17 -23.30 14.43 -2.47
N SER A 18 -24.38 15.17 -2.64
CA SER A 18 -24.87 15.58 -3.96
C SER A 18 -24.04 16.71 -4.57
N LEU A 19 -24.10 16.86 -5.90
CA LEU A 19 -23.49 17.99 -6.60
C LEU A 19 -24.04 19.35 -6.14
N VAL A 20 -25.28 19.39 -5.65
CA VAL A 20 -25.89 20.63 -5.13
C VAL A 20 -25.23 21.05 -3.82
N GLU A 21 -24.96 20.10 -2.92
CA GLU A 21 -24.26 20.35 -1.66
C GLU A 21 -22.80 20.76 -1.91
N ILE A 22 -22.13 20.13 -2.88
CA ILE A 22 -20.77 20.52 -3.30
C ILE A 22 -20.75 21.98 -3.76
N LYS A 23 -21.63 22.35 -4.69
CA LYS A 23 -21.73 23.73 -5.20
C LYS A 23 -22.04 24.73 -4.09
N ARG A 24 -22.84 24.33 -3.09
CA ARG A 24 -23.14 25.16 -1.92
C ARG A 24 -21.89 25.39 -1.07
N ALA A 25 -21.10 24.34 -0.80
CA ALA A 25 -19.85 24.44 -0.06
C ALA A 25 -18.81 25.28 -0.82
N GLU A 26 -18.62 25.03 -2.11
CA GLU A 26 -17.77 25.82 -3.02
C GLU A 26 -18.13 27.32 -2.97
N LYS A 27 -19.42 27.65 -3.05
CA LYS A 27 -19.91 29.02 -2.96
C LYS A 27 -19.57 29.66 -1.62
N SER A 28 -19.77 28.94 -0.50
CA SER A 28 -19.46 29.43 0.83
C SER A 28 -17.97 29.68 1.05
N LEU A 29 -17.12 28.83 0.47
CA LEU A 29 -15.66 28.96 0.54
C LEU A 29 -15.09 29.94 -0.51
N GLY A 30 -15.89 30.32 -1.52
CA GLY A 30 -15.44 31.17 -2.62
C GLY A 30 -14.46 30.49 -3.58
N VAL A 31 -14.46 29.15 -3.64
CA VAL A 31 -13.53 28.34 -4.45
C VAL A 31 -14.27 27.27 -5.22
N LYS A 32 -13.63 26.72 -6.27
CA LYS A 32 -14.03 25.48 -6.93
C LYS A 32 -13.13 24.34 -6.52
N PHE A 33 -13.74 23.21 -6.17
CA PHE A 33 -13.04 22.01 -5.80
C PHE A 33 -12.44 21.30 -7.02
N PRO A 34 -11.32 20.59 -6.85
CA PRO A 34 -10.79 19.73 -7.89
C PRO A 34 -11.76 18.56 -8.16
N MET A 35 -11.67 18.00 -9.37
CA MET A 35 -12.56 16.91 -9.80
C MET A 35 -12.38 15.63 -8.99
N ASP A 36 -11.14 15.32 -8.61
CA ASP A 36 -10.79 14.14 -7.80
C ASP A 36 -11.38 14.27 -6.38
N TYR A 37 -11.18 15.40 -5.70
CA TYR A 37 -11.79 15.68 -4.40
C TYR A 37 -13.32 15.64 -4.46
N SER A 38 -13.92 16.24 -5.50
CA SER A 38 -15.38 16.20 -5.70
C SER A 38 -15.89 14.77 -5.86
N SER A 39 -15.22 13.97 -6.68
CA SER A 39 -15.58 12.56 -6.88
C SER A 39 -15.51 11.76 -5.58
N LEU A 40 -14.49 12.02 -4.74
CA LEU A 40 -14.33 11.34 -3.47
C LEU A 40 -15.43 11.67 -2.46
N ILE A 41 -15.77 12.95 -2.29
CA ILE A 41 -16.80 13.36 -1.32
C ILE A 41 -18.22 12.95 -1.78
N GLN A 42 -18.44 12.77 -3.09
CA GLN A 42 -19.67 12.16 -3.62
C GLN A 42 -19.81 10.67 -3.25
N GLU A 43 -18.71 10.01 -2.91
CA GLU A 43 -18.68 8.58 -2.55
C GLU A 43 -18.66 8.38 -1.04
N SER A 44 -17.93 9.22 -0.31
CA SER A 44 -17.89 9.22 1.15
C SER A 44 -17.56 10.59 1.72
N ASN A 45 -18.53 11.21 2.40
CA ASN A 45 -18.36 12.53 3.00
C ASN A 45 -17.55 12.48 4.29
N GLY A 46 -16.32 13.01 4.27
CA GLY A 46 -15.39 12.91 5.40
C GLY A 46 -14.74 11.53 5.50
N ALA A 47 -14.27 11.01 4.35
CA ALA A 47 -13.56 9.74 4.28
C ALA A 47 -12.35 9.69 5.25
N ILE A 48 -12.11 8.51 5.81
CA ILE A 48 -10.97 8.24 6.68
C ILE A 48 -10.00 7.31 5.93
N PHE A 49 -8.73 7.71 5.92
CA PHE A 49 -7.60 7.00 5.33
C PHE A 49 -6.54 6.79 6.43
N HIS A 50 -6.52 5.60 7.04
CA HIS A 50 -5.72 5.34 8.24
C HIS A 50 -5.96 6.40 9.34
N ASP A 51 -4.91 7.14 9.70
CA ASP A 51 -4.92 8.19 10.72
C ASP A 51 -5.31 9.57 10.15
N TRP A 52 -5.63 9.65 8.86
CA TRP A 52 -6.13 10.86 8.22
C TRP A 52 -7.65 10.88 8.15
N ILE A 53 -8.22 11.99 8.59
CA ILE A 53 -9.66 12.28 8.52
C ILE A 53 -9.83 13.45 7.56
N LEU A 54 -10.51 13.23 6.44
CA LEU A 54 -10.89 14.33 5.55
C LEU A 54 -12.05 15.11 6.16
N TYR A 55 -12.03 16.42 5.99
CA TYR A 55 -13.10 17.30 6.42
C TYR A 55 -14.34 17.04 5.57
N SER A 56 -15.47 16.81 6.23
CA SER A 56 -16.75 16.71 5.54
C SER A 56 -17.16 18.06 4.94
N ILE A 57 -18.05 18.03 3.96
CA ILE A 57 -18.81 19.21 3.57
C ILE A 57 -20.17 19.22 4.30
N PRO A 58 -20.71 20.42 4.61
CA PRO A 58 -22.02 20.50 5.26
C PRO A 58 -23.15 20.03 4.35
N THR A 59 -24.00 19.16 4.89
CA THR A 59 -25.25 18.66 4.32
C THR A 59 -26.44 19.16 5.12
N GLU A 60 -27.65 19.03 4.60
CA GLU A 60 -28.87 19.43 5.34
C GLU A 60 -29.11 18.57 6.59
N SER A 61 -28.59 17.34 6.57
CA SER A 61 -28.58 16.41 7.70
C SER A 61 -27.38 16.58 8.64
N SER A 62 -26.48 17.53 8.38
CA SER A 62 -25.29 17.72 9.21
C SER A 62 -25.68 18.30 10.57
N HIS A 63 -25.32 17.59 11.64
CA HIS A 63 -25.41 18.13 12.99
C HIS A 63 -24.43 19.30 13.16
N SER A 64 -24.86 20.35 13.88
CA SER A 64 -24.10 21.59 14.09
C SER A 64 -22.75 21.38 14.78
N GLU A 65 -22.57 20.27 15.50
CA GLU A 65 -21.34 19.91 16.20
C GLU A 65 -20.26 19.33 15.26
N VAL A 66 -20.63 18.94 14.03
CA VAL A 66 -19.68 18.40 13.05
C VAL A 66 -18.83 19.54 12.48
N LYS A 67 -17.54 19.54 12.84
CA LYS A 67 -16.54 20.45 12.27
C LYS A 67 -16.26 20.08 10.81
N ASN A 68 -16.97 20.73 9.90
CA ASN A 68 -16.82 20.55 8.46
C ASN A 68 -15.73 21.49 7.88
N ILE A 69 -15.46 21.37 6.58
CA ILE A 69 -14.44 22.16 5.88
C ILE A 69 -14.64 23.68 6.05
N ILE A 70 -15.88 24.17 6.13
CA ILE A 70 -16.18 25.60 6.31
C ILE A 70 -15.77 26.05 7.72
N HIS A 71 -16.08 25.24 8.74
CA HIS A 71 -15.64 25.50 10.10
C HIS A 71 -14.10 25.52 10.20
N HIS A 72 -13.42 24.55 9.58
CA HIS A 72 -11.96 24.49 9.58
C HIS A 72 -11.32 25.64 8.80
N TYR A 73 -11.95 26.12 7.72
CA TYR A 73 -11.50 27.29 6.99
C TYR A 73 -11.62 28.58 7.82
N ALA A 74 -12.71 28.74 8.57
CA ALA A 74 -12.89 29.87 9.48
C ALA A 74 -11.92 29.84 10.68
N ASN A 75 -11.49 28.64 11.10
CA ASN A 75 -10.56 28.40 12.20
C ASN A 75 -9.20 27.87 11.70
N ARG A 76 -8.72 28.47 10.60
CA ARG A 76 -7.43 28.14 10.00
C ARG A 76 -6.26 28.52 10.94
N PRO A 77 -5.11 27.84 10.86
CA PRO A 77 -3.91 28.25 11.60
C PRO A 77 -3.44 29.64 11.18
N ASP A 78 -2.95 30.43 12.13
CA ASP A 78 -2.52 31.82 11.90
C ASP A 78 -1.33 31.92 10.93
N ASP A 79 -0.47 30.90 10.91
CA ASP A 79 0.73 30.80 10.07
C ASP A 79 0.46 30.11 8.71
N LEU A 80 -0.76 29.64 8.45
CA LEU A 80 -1.11 29.06 7.16
C LEU A 80 -1.27 30.19 6.12
N PRO A 81 -0.61 30.12 4.95
CA PRO A 81 -0.71 31.17 3.91
C PRO A 81 -2.14 31.39 3.42
N GLU A 82 -2.58 32.65 3.29
CA GLU A 82 -3.97 33.01 2.96
C GLU A 82 -4.55 32.26 1.75
N ASP A 83 -3.70 31.98 0.76
CA ASP A 83 -4.04 31.23 -0.45
C ASP A 83 -4.11 29.71 -0.25
N MET A 84 -4.26 29.22 0.99
CA MET A 84 -4.41 27.80 1.30
C MET A 84 -5.74 27.51 2.00
N ILE A 85 -6.30 26.34 1.69
CA ILE A 85 -7.44 25.75 2.41
C ILE A 85 -7.09 24.33 2.81
N CYS A 86 -7.29 23.99 4.08
CA CYS A 86 -7.08 22.63 4.53
C CYS A 86 -8.37 21.81 4.40
N PHE A 87 -8.21 20.54 4.00
CA PHE A 87 -9.30 19.64 3.66
C PHE A 87 -9.22 18.29 4.39
N GLY A 88 -8.21 18.10 5.24
CA GLY A 88 -8.07 16.93 6.09
C GLY A 88 -7.01 17.13 7.17
N GLU A 89 -7.06 16.27 8.18
CA GLU A 89 -6.21 16.32 9.35
C GLU A 89 -5.77 14.93 9.77
N HIS A 90 -4.53 14.82 10.21
CA HIS A 90 -3.95 13.63 10.80
C HIS A 90 -4.09 13.67 12.32
N LEU A 91 -4.08 12.51 12.98
CA LEU A 91 -4.17 12.41 14.45
C LEU A 91 -3.06 13.17 15.21
N ASP A 92 -1.92 13.44 14.58
CA ASP A 92 -0.81 14.22 15.15
C ASP A 92 -0.94 15.74 14.93
N GLY A 93 -2.02 16.20 14.31
CA GLY A 93 -2.30 17.61 14.02
C GLY A 93 -1.73 18.13 12.69
N ARG A 94 -1.07 17.30 11.88
CA ARG A 94 -0.74 17.66 10.48
C ARG A 94 -2.02 17.86 9.68
N ARG A 95 -1.99 18.76 8.68
CA ARG A 95 -3.15 19.07 7.83
C ARG A 95 -2.82 18.91 6.36
N LEU A 96 -3.75 18.36 5.58
CA LEU A 96 -3.70 18.38 4.13
C LEU A 96 -4.34 19.65 3.62
N CYS A 97 -3.69 20.33 2.69
CA CYS A 97 -4.19 21.60 2.18
C CYS A 97 -4.04 21.70 0.67
N TYR A 98 -4.98 22.41 0.04
CA TYR A 98 -4.93 22.82 -1.35
C TYR A 98 -4.56 24.30 -1.44
N ARG A 99 -3.92 24.66 -2.55
CA ARG A 99 -3.67 26.07 -2.89
C ARG A 99 -4.81 26.64 -3.72
N ILE A 100 -5.26 27.83 -3.36
CA ILE A 100 -6.26 28.63 -4.06
C ILE A 100 -5.56 29.45 -5.15
N ARG A 101 -5.95 29.27 -6.41
CA ARG A 101 -5.53 30.10 -7.54
C ARG A 101 -6.73 30.51 -8.37
N ARG A 102 -6.97 31.83 -8.46
CA ARG A 102 -8.10 32.40 -9.22
C ARG A 102 -9.46 31.76 -8.85
N ARG A 103 -9.67 31.47 -7.56
CA ARG A 103 -10.84 30.75 -7.02
C ARG A 103 -10.95 29.27 -7.42
N PHE A 104 -9.89 28.65 -7.90
CA PHE A 104 -9.81 27.20 -8.09
C PHE A 104 -8.82 26.63 -7.07
N LEU A 105 -9.15 25.48 -6.50
CA LEU A 105 -8.16 24.69 -5.78
C LEU A 105 -7.28 23.98 -6.81
N GLN A 106 -5.96 24.19 -6.71
CA GLN A 106 -5.00 23.45 -7.53
C GLN A 106 -4.97 21.99 -7.07
N GLU A 107 -4.75 21.06 -8.00
CA GLU A 107 -4.73 19.62 -7.73
C GLU A 107 -3.57 19.18 -6.81
N LEU A 108 -2.49 19.97 -6.75
CA LEU A 108 -1.35 19.68 -5.87
C LEU A 108 -1.78 19.65 -4.40
N VAL A 109 -1.46 18.55 -3.72
CA VAL A 109 -1.73 18.36 -2.29
C VAL A 109 -0.52 18.79 -1.48
N PHE A 110 -0.73 19.68 -0.51
CA PHE A 110 0.28 20.16 0.43
C PHE A 110 0.05 19.58 1.82
N THR A 111 1.12 19.55 2.63
CA THR A 111 1.03 19.26 4.05
C THR A 111 1.47 20.47 4.86
N TRP A 112 0.64 20.87 5.81
CA TRP A 112 0.99 21.86 6.83
C TRP A 112 1.24 21.14 8.15
N HIS A 113 2.29 21.53 8.86
CA HIS A 113 2.72 20.93 10.11
C HIS A 113 2.75 21.98 11.24
N PRO A 114 2.13 21.73 12.42
CA PRO A 114 2.04 22.72 13.50
C PRO A 114 3.36 23.36 13.93
N LYS A 115 4.45 22.59 13.89
CA LYS A 115 5.79 23.04 14.28
C LYS A 115 6.66 23.58 13.14
N LYS A 116 6.33 23.28 11.88
CA LYS A 116 7.21 23.57 10.72
C LYS A 116 6.55 24.48 9.68
N GLY A 117 5.26 24.77 9.82
CA GLY A 117 4.49 25.50 8.83
C GLY A 117 4.20 24.65 7.59
N LEU A 118 4.01 25.32 6.46
CA LEU A 118 3.69 24.69 5.18
C LEU A 118 4.93 24.05 4.54
N GLU A 119 4.85 22.77 4.21
CA GLU A 119 5.88 22.03 3.49
C GLU A 119 5.66 22.09 1.96
N LYS A 120 6.63 21.57 1.19
CA LYS A 120 6.44 21.38 -0.27
C LYS A 120 5.26 20.42 -0.51
N TYR A 121 4.63 20.52 -1.69
CA TYR A 121 3.57 19.59 -2.06
C TYR A 121 4.04 18.14 -1.91
N CYS A 122 3.20 17.29 -1.33
CA CYS A 122 3.48 15.89 -1.06
C CYS A 122 2.96 14.96 -2.15
N ALA A 123 2.04 15.43 -3.00
CA ALA A 123 1.54 14.70 -4.17
C ALA A 123 1.03 15.65 -5.27
N SER A 124 0.96 15.15 -6.50
CA SER A 124 0.45 15.90 -7.65
C SER A 124 -1.08 15.94 -7.76
N SER A 125 -1.77 15.04 -7.06
CA SER A 125 -3.23 14.92 -7.00
C SER A 125 -3.66 14.24 -5.70
N LEU A 126 -4.97 14.25 -5.39
CA LEU A 126 -5.50 13.53 -4.24
C LEU A 126 -5.37 12.02 -4.40
N ASP A 127 -5.60 11.50 -5.60
CA ASP A 127 -5.41 10.09 -5.91
C ASP A 127 -3.96 9.67 -5.60
N ALA A 128 -2.98 10.40 -6.13
CA ALA A 128 -1.57 10.10 -5.89
C ALA A 128 -1.19 10.22 -4.40
N TRP A 129 -1.82 11.14 -3.66
CA TRP A 129 -1.64 11.22 -2.21
C TRP A 129 -2.20 10.00 -1.49
N VAL A 130 -3.44 9.58 -1.80
CA VAL A 130 -4.06 8.40 -1.18
C VAL A 130 -3.20 7.17 -1.44
N GLU A 131 -2.79 6.92 -2.68
CA GLU A 131 -1.90 5.80 -3.03
C GLU A 131 -0.61 5.86 -2.20
N SER A 132 0.09 7.00 -2.18
CA SER A 132 1.32 7.15 -1.40
C SER A 132 1.11 6.92 0.10
N GLU A 133 0.00 7.40 0.67
CA GLU A 133 -0.27 7.24 2.10
C GLU A 133 -0.61 5.78 2.45
N MET A 134 -1.33 5.08 1.57
CA MET A 134 -1.58 3.64 1.72
C MET A 134 -0.29 2.82 1.64
N LEU A 135 0.70 3.28 0.87
CA LEU A 135 2.01 2.65 0.77
C LEU A 135 2.91 2.98 1.99
N ARG A 136 2.80 4.18 2.56
CA ARG A 136 3.60 4.61 3.72
C ARG A 136 3.32 3.82 4.99
N ASP A 137 2.07 3.43 5.27
CA ASP A 137 1.76 2.55 6.42
C ASP A 137 2.33 1.13 6.25
N ARG A 138 2.56 0.72 5.00
CA ARG A 138 3.18 -0.57 4.65
C ARG A 138 4.70 -0.51 4.67
N ALA A 139 5.28 0.67 4.50
CA ALA A 139 6.72 0.85 4.39
C ALA A 139 7.43 0.32 5.64
N ASN A 140 8.40 -0.57 5.44
CA ASN A 140 9.18 -1.25 6.48
C ASN A 140 8.39 -2.15 7.46
N LYS A 141 7.07 -2.27 7.31
CA LYS A 141 6.26 -3.22 8.08
C LYS A 141 6.24 -4.56 7.37
N LYS A 142 6.50 -5.63 8.12
CA LYS A 142 6.31 -6.99 7.64
C LYS A 142 4.81 -7.29 7.59
N ILE A 143 4.31 -7.63 6.41
CA ILE A 143 2.91 -8.00 6.19
C ILE A 143 2.86 -9.50 5.90
N SER A 144 2.10 -10.24 6.72
CA SER A 144 1.84 -11.66 6.48
C SER A 144 0.77 -11.78 5.39
N ILE A 145 1.09 -12.52 4.34
CA ILE A 145 0.21 -12.71 3.17
C ILE A 145 -0.69 -13.92 3.38
N GLY A 146 -0.14 -15.00 3.95
CA GLY A 146 -0.89 -16.21 4.25
C GLY A 146 0.03 -17.43 4.26
N THR A 147 -0.57 -18.61 4.12
CA THR A 147 0.16 -19.87 4.16
C THR A 147 -0.06 -20.72 2.91
N PHE A 148 0.95 -21.52 2.56
CA PHE A 148 0.93 -22.45 1.44
C PHE A 148 1.66 -23.75 1.82
N ASN A 149 1.42 -24.85 1.08
CA ASN A 149 2.02 -26.15 1.38
C ASN A 149 3.28 -26.40 0.55
N VAL A 150 4.29 -27.01 1.17
CA VAL A 150 5.53 -27.46 0.53
C VAL A 150 5.77 -28.92 0.84
N SER A 151 6.09 -29.70 -0.19
CA SER A 151 6.33 -31.14 -0.09
C SER A 151 7.75 -31.46 0.34
N SER A 152 8.77 -30.96 -0.37
CA SER A 152 10.18 -31.32 -0.11
C SER A 152 11.21 -30.47 -0.88
N ARG A 153 10.78 -29.83 -1.97
CA ARG A 153 11.62 -28.98 -2.83
C ARG A 153 10.87 -27.73 -3.22
N MET A 154 11.62 -26.64 -3.38
CA MET A 154 11.05 -25.34 -3.69
C MET A 154 11.74 -24.77 -4.92
N LEU A 155 10.95 -24.32 -5.88
CA LEU A 155 11.37 -23.62 -7.08
C LEU A 155 11.31 -22.11 -6.79
N VAL A 156 12.35 -21.38 -7.22
CA VAL A 156 12.40 -19.92 -7.27
C VAL A 156 12.69 -19.51 -8.71
N THR A 157 11.81 -18.73 -9.34
CA THR A 157 11.93 -18.36 -10.76
C THR A 157 11.33 -16.98 -11.05
N ASP A 158 11.81 -16.32 -12.10
CA ASP A 158 11.26 -15.08 -12.70
C ASP A 158 10.29 -15.38 -13.87
N SER A 159 9.98 -16.64 -14.14
CA SER A 159 9.12 -17.02 -15.26
C SER A 159 8.04 -18.03 -14.87
N ASN A 160 6.98 -18.08 -15.67
CA ASN A 160 5.92 -19.10 -15.55
C ASN A 160 6.35 -20.47 -16.09
N GLU A 161 7.60 -20.59 -16.54
CA GLU A 161 8.22 -21.82 -16.98
C GLU A 161 9.45 -22.12 -16.12
N GLN A 162 9.90 -23.36 -16.09
CA GLN A 162 11.17 -23.67 -15.48
C GLN A 162 12.27 -23.56 -16.56
N ASP A 163 13.21 -22.67 -16.36
CA ASP A 163 14.30 -22.39 -17.28
C ASP A 163 15.69 -22.53 -16.61
N ALA A 164 16.74 -22.13 -17.32
CA ALA A 164 18.11 -22.21 -16.81
C ALA A 164 18.41 -21.22 -15.67
N ALA A 165 17.61 -20.16 -15.51
CA ALA A 165 17.74 -19.16 -14.45
C ALA A 165 16.96 -19.57 -13.18
N SER A 166 16.06 -20.54 -13.31
CA SER A 166 15.30 -21.12 -12.20
C SER A 166 16.20 -21.82 -11.18
N ILE A 167 15.92 -21.58 -9.89
CA ILE A 167 16.65 -22.18 -8.77
C ILE A 167 15.79 -23.24 -8.09
N ILE A 168 16.30 -24.46 -8.01
CA ILE A 168 15.70 -25.51 -7.18
C ILE A 168 16.43 -25.58 -5.85
N LEU A 169 15.70 -25.33 -4.77
CA LEU A 169 16.15 -25.55 -3.41
C LEU A 169 15.83 -26.99 -2.99
N GLU A 170 16.89 -27.74 -2.73
CA GLU A 170 16.84 -29.12 -2.22
C GLU A 170 16.82 -29.14 -0.68
N GLN A 171 16.33 -30.25 -0.10
CA GLN A 171 16.22 -30.44 1.36
C GLN A 171 15.34 -29.40 2.05
N VAL A 172 14.22 -29.03 1.45
CA VAL A 172 13.25 -28.10 2.04
C VAL A 172 12.35 -28.85 3.02
N LYS A 173 12.13 -28.28 4.21
CA LYS A 173 11.26 -28.90 5.21
C LYS A 173 9.82 -28.94 4.69
N SER A 174 9.25 -30.15 4.67
CA SER A 174 7.86 -30.37 4.29
C SER A 174 6.90 -29.75 5.31
N GLY A 175 5.79 -29.19 4.85
CA GLY A 175 4.72 -28.71 5.72
C GLY A 175 4.08 -27.41 5.25
N VAL A 176 3.48 -26.70 6.19
CA VAL A 176 2.84 -25.39 5.96
C VAL A 176 3.87 -24.28 6.10
N TRP A 177 3.97 -23.43 5.10
CA TRP A 177 4.88 -22.30 5.02
C TRP A 177 4.10 -20.99 5.03
N THR A 178 4.57 -20.02 5.79
CA THR A 178 4.01 -18.66 5.82
C THR A 178 4.79 -17.76 4.87
N ALA A 179 4.05 -16.99 4.07
CA ALA A 179 4.60 -15.99 3.18
C ALA A 179 4.39 -14.58 3.74
N SER A 180 5.39 -13.72 3.57
CA SER A 180 5.34 -12.34 4.02
C SER A 180 6.19 -11.43 3.14
N VAL A 181 5.74 -10.18 3.02
CA VAL A 181 6.47 -9.13 2.30
C VAL A 181 6.75 -7.94 3.20
N THR A 182 7.76 -7.16 2.84
CA THR A 182 8.00 -5.82 3.40
C THR A 182 8.11 -4.85 2.25
N TYR A 183 7.35 -3.77 2.31
CA TYR A 183 7.36 -2.73 1.28
C TYR A 183 8.45 -1.69 1.56
N ALA A 184 9.02 -1.12 0.51
CA ALA A 184 9.81 0.10 0.58
C ALA A 184 8.89 1.33 0.72
N SER A 185 9.49 2.50 0.96
CA SER A 185 8.74 3.76 1.13
C SER A 185 8.02 4.25 -0.13
N ASP A 186 8.44 3.77 -1.29
CA ASP A 186 7.82 4.07 -2.59
C ASP A 186 6.73 3.06 -2.98
N GLY A 187 6.47 2.06 -2.13
CA GLY A 187 5.46 1.04 -2.36
C GLY A 187 5.92 -0.19 -3.13
N THR A 188 7.17 -0.24 -3.57
CA THR A 188 7.74 -1.45 -4.17
C THR A 188 8.00 -2.53 -3.11
N ILE A 189 8.01 -3.81 -3.50
CA ILE A 189 8.34 -4.89 -2.57
C ILE A 189 9.85 -4.87 -2.35
N ARG A 190 10.27 -4.59 -1.12
CA ARG A 190 11.68 -4.61 -0.71
C ARG A 190 12.15 -6.01 -0.35
N LEU A 191 11.31 -6.77 0.36
CA LEU A 191 11.69 -8.05 0.94
C LEU A 191 10.56 -9.06 0.76
N LEU A 192 10.85 -10.17 0.09
CA LEU A 192 10.00 -11.36 0.09
C LEU A 192 10.61 -12.39 1.04
N THR A 193 9.82 -12.90 1.99
CA THR A 193 10.25 -13.94 2.94
C THR A 193 9.19 -15.02 3.06
N VAL A 194 9.58 -16.27 2.84
CA VAL A 194 8.78 -17.46 3.17
C VAL A 194 9.51 -18.29 4.24
N TYR A 195 8.76 -18.90 5.15
CA TYR A 195 9.33 -19.75 6.20
C TYR A 195 8.36 -20.82 6.68
N GLU A 196 8.89 -21.92 7.21
CA GLU A 196 8.09 -23.00 7.74
C GLU A 196 7.41 -22.61 9.07
N GLY A 197 6.12 -22.93 9.21
CA GLY A 197 5.30 -22.60 10.38
C GLY A 197 4.76 -21.17 10.39
N ASN A 198 4.16 -20.76 11.52
CA ASN A 198 3.50 -19.44 11.69
C ASN A 198 4.47 -18.34 12.13
N ASP A 199 5.48 -18.71 12.91
CA ASP A 199 6.48 -17.78 13.44
C ASP A 199 7.78 -17.88 12.64
N GLN A 200 8.40 -16.71 12.40
CA GLN A 200 9.66 -16.69 11.68
C GLN A 200 10.75 -17.40 12.49
N PRO A 201 11.42 -18.41 11.93
CA PRO A 201 12.41 -19.19 12.65
C PRO A 201 13.57 -18.30 13.12
N THR A 202 14.16 -18.61 14.28
CA THR A 202 15.35 -17.95 14.82
C THR A 202 16.63 -18.49 14.16
N GLY A 203 17.71 -17.71 14.14
CA GLY A 203 19.00 -18.09 13.54
C GLY A 203 19.47 -17.17 12.40
N LYS A 204 20.56 -17.56 11.72
CA LYS A 204 21.25 -16.72 10.71
C LYS A 204 20.75 -17.03 9.29
N TRP A 205 20.53 -15.98 8.51
CA TRP A 205 20.34 -16.07 7.06
C TRP A 205 21.69 -16.21 6.36
N THR A 206 21.80 -17.15 5.42
CA THR A 206 23.02 -17.39 4.64
C THR A 206 22.71 -17.27 3.16
N ARG A 207 23.59 -16.61 2.41
CA ARG A 207 23.54 -16.57 0.94
C ARG A 207 23.56 -17.99 0.39
N SER A 208 22.67 -18.28 -0.56
CA SER A 208 22.55 -19.59 -1.20
C SER A 208 22.82 -19.51 -2.70
N HIS A 209 22.15 -18.60 -3.40
CA HIS A 209 22.20 -18.43 -4.84
C HIS A 209 22.00 -16.95 -5.19
N GLU A 210 22.25 -16.60 -6.44
CA GLU A 210 21.81 -15.35 -7.06
C GLU A 210 20.65 -15.69 -8.01
N ILE A 211 19.60 -14.87 -8.02
CA ILE A 211 18.50 -14.99 -8.98
C ILE A 211 18.50 -13.77 -9.90
N ALA A 212 18.48 -14.01 -11.21
CA ALA A 212 18.25 -12.97 -12.20
C ALA A 212 16.73 -12.76 -12.37
N ILE A 213 16.30 -11.50 -12.31
CA ILE A 213 14.90 -11.09 -12.45
C ILE A 213 14.88 -9.99 -13.50
N ASP A 214 14.33 -10.31 -14.66
CA ASP A 214 14.12 -9.44 -15.83
C ASP A 214 12.75 -8.77 -15.73
N SER A 215 11.70 -9.57 -15.51
CA SER A 215 10.31 -9.09 -15.61
C SER A 215 9.81 -8.34 -14.37
N GLY A 216 10.61 -8.30 -13.31
CA GLY A 216 10.24 -7.74 -12.00
C GLY A 216 9.39 -8.69 -11.16
N TYR A 217 9.23 -9.93 -11.60
CA TYR A 217 8.41 -10.96 -10.98
C TYR A 217 9.27 -11.98 -10.21
N VAL A 218 8.70 -12.56 -9.16
CA VAL A 218 9.27 -13.77 -8.54
C VAL A 218 8.17 -14.72 -8.12
N LEU A 219 8.34 -15.98 -8.49
CA LEU A 219 7.59 -17.11 -7.97
C LEU A 219 8.45 -17.92 -7.01
N ILE A 220 7.93 -18.16 -5.80
CA ILE A 220 8.44 -19.16 -4.85
C ILE A 220 7.36 -20.21 -4.65
N ILE A 221 7.57 -21.42 -5.15
CA ILE A 221 6.54 -22.47 -5.20
C ILE A 221 7.11 -23.86 -4.90
N ASP A 222 6.27 -24.77 -4.41
CA ASP A 222 6.58 -26.20 -4.42
C ASP A 222 6.85 -26.69 -5.84
N GLU A 223 8.00 -27.34 -6.04
CA GLU A 223 8.46 -27.74 -7.37
C GLU A 223 7.59 -28.85 -7.99
N ILE A 224 7.00 -29.72 -7.17
CA ILE A 224 6.13 -30.79 -7.65
C ILE A 224 4.78 -30.21 -8.08
N ALA A 225 4.22 -29.28 -7.30
CA ALA A 225 2.99 -28.59 -7.64
C ALA A 225 3.15 -27.76 -8.93
N PHE A 226 4.29 -27.07 -9.10
CA PHE A 226 4.60 -26.32 -10.32
C PHE A 226 4.59 -27.23 -11.56
N ARG A 227 5.27 -28.38 -11.51
CA ARG A 227 5.29 -29.35 -12.63
C ARG A 227 3.91 -29.90 -12.99
N LYS A 228 3.01 -29.99 -12.02
CA LYS A 228 1.62 -30.42 -12.23
C LYS A 228 0.72 -29.30 -12.75
N GLN A 229 1.26 -28.10 -12.97
CA GLN A 229 0.51 -26.90 -13.35
C GLN A 229 -0.61 -26.56 -12.36
N GLU A 230 -0.40 -26.85 -11.07
CA GLU A 230 -1.31 -26.45 -9.98
C GLU A 230 -1.12 -24.96 -9.62
N LEU A 231 -1.10 -24.10 -10.65
CA LEU A 231 -1.01 -22.64 -10.54
C LEU A 231 -2.40 -21.99 -10.41
N SER A 232 -3.48 -22.75 -10.61
CA SER A 232 -4.81 -22.23 -10.95
C SER A 232 -5.68 -21.75 -9.77
N GLU A 233 -5.22 -21.90 -8.52
CA GLU A 233 -5.98 -21.49 -7.34
C GLU A 233 -5.29 -20.28 -6.67
N GLU A 234 -5.45 -19.09 -7.28
CA GLU A 234 -5.13 -17.82 -6.62
C GLU A 234 -6.09 -17.63 -5.44
N LEU A 235 -5.52 -17.63 -4.23
CA LEU A 235 -6.21 -17.17 -3.03
C LEU A 235 -6.12 -15.64 -3.06
N PHE A 236 -7.09 -15.00 -3.70
CA PHE A 236 -7.13 -13.54 -3.85
C PHE A 236 -7.10 -12.84 -2.48
N PHE A 237 -5.98 -12.20 -2.17
CA PHE A 237 -5.83 -11.30 -1.02
C PHE A 237 -5.38 -9.92 -1.49
N GLY A 238 -6.33 -9.05 -1.85
CA GLY A 238 -6.32 -7.58 -1.70
C GLY A 238 -5.08 -6.70 -2.01
N GLN A 239 -3.98 -7.23 -2.55
CA GLN A 239 -2.75 -6.51 -2.88
C GLN A 239 -2.44 -6.78 -4.36
N GLU A 240 -2.44 -5.73 -5.18
CA GLU A 240 -2.33 -5.85 -6.65
C GLU A 240 -1.00 -6.50 -7.10
N ASP A 241 0.03 -6.48 -6.24
CA ASP A 241 1.40 -6.93 -6.58
C ASP A 241 1.81 -8.25 -5.91
N VAL A 242 0.90 -8.95 -5.22
CA VAL A 242 1.21 -10.20 -4.49
C VAL A 242 0.08 -11.21 -4.62
N HIS A 243 0.39 -12.41 -5.11
CA HIS A 243 -0.56 -13.50 -5.27
C HIS A 243 -0.16 -14.71 -4.44
N LEU A 244 -1.05 -15.13 -3.54
CA LEU A 244 -0.88 -16.36 -2.79
C LEU A 244 -1.48 -17.52 -3.57
N LEU A 245 -0.68 -18.55 -3.80
CA LEU A 245 -1.09 -19.79 -4.44
C LEU A 245 -1.17 -20.88 -3.38
N ARG A 246 -1.96 -21.93 -3.64
CA ARG A 246 -2.06 -23.08 -2.72
C ARG A 246 -0.71 -23.73 -2.37
N ALA A 247 0.23 -23.66 -3.30
CA ALA A 247 1.56 -24.26 -3.19
C ALA A 247 2.71 -23.25 -3.25
N GLY A 248 2.44 -21.95 -3.24
CA GLY A 248 3.49 -20.93 -3.40
C GLY A 248 3.03 -19.50 -3.20
N ILE A 249 3.92 -18.57 -3.48
CA ILE A 249 3.66 -17.14 -3.53
C ILE A 249 4.34 -16.54 -4.77
N MET A 250 3.66 -15.60 -5.36
CA MET A 250 4.08 -14.84 -6.52
C MET A 250 4.07 -13.35 -6.17
N THR A 251 5.11 -12.63 -6.55
CA THR A 251 5.21 -11.18 -6.30
C THR A 251 5.65 -10.43 -7.53
N GLU A 252 5.04 -9.28 -7.77
CA GLU A 252 5.50 -8.26 -8.71
C GLU A 252 6.26 -7.20 -7.90
N SER A 253 7.58 -7.29 -7.88
CA SER A 253 8.42 -6.46 -7.00
C SER A 253 8.57 -5.01 -7.49
N GLY A 254 8.36 -4.79 -8.79
CA GLY A 254 8.70 -3.54 -9.50
C GLY A 254 10.19 -3.39 -9.81
N TYR A 255 11.05 -4.32 -9.35
CA TYR A 255 12.50 -4.33 -9.54
C TYR A 255 12.92 -5.38 -10.59
N GLY A 256 12.69 -5.07 -11.87
CA GLY A 256 13.20 -5.85 -13.01
C GLY A 256 14.67 -5.58 -13.33
N ASP A 257 15.17 -6.25 -14.36
CA ASP A 257 16.54 -6.14 -14.90
C ASP A 257 17.69 -6.23 -13.86
N GLY A 258 17.54 -7.08 -12.84
CA GLY A 258 18.46 -7.15 -11.69
C GLY A 258 18.90 -8.57 -11.32
N ILE A 259 19.97 -8.65 -10.51
CA ILE A 259 20.47 -9.90 -9.91
C ILE A 259 20.41 -9.74 -8.39
N TYR A 260 19.74 -10.66 -7.72
CA TYR A 260 19.43 -10.55 -6.30
C TYR A 260 19.90 -11.75 -5.49
N ASP A 261 20.28 -11.50 -4.25
CA ASP A 261 20.70 -12.55 -3.32
C ASP A 261 19.51 -13.37 -2.80
N LEU A 262 19.48 -14.66 -3.18
CA LEU A 262 18.64 -15.65 -2.53
C LEU A 262 19.30 -16.15 -1.25
N LYS A 263 18.73 -15.77 -0.11
CA LYS A 263 19.20 -16.18 1.23
C LYS A 263 18.29 -17.27 1.77
N VAL A 264 18.90 -18.30 2.37
CA VAL A 264 18.20 -19.40 3.01
C VAL A 264 18.50 -19.45 4.49
N LYS A 265 17.63 -20.14 5.22
CA LYS A 265 17.79 -20.45 6.64
C LYS A 265 17.60 -21.94 6.85
N LYS A 266 18.49 -22.55 7.63
CA LYS A 266 18.50 -24.00 7.86
C LYS A 266 18.29 -24.35 9.34
N ASN A 267 17.60 -25.46 9.59
CA ASN A 267 17.48 -26.03 10.94
C ASN A 267 18.72 -26.86 11.32
N ARG A 268 18.69 -27.51 12.49
CA ARG A 268 19.80 -28.37 12.97
C ARG A 268 20.05 -29.58 12.07
N ASP A 269 19.00 -30.07 11.41
CA ASP A 269 19.05 -31.19 10.46
C ASP A 269 19.45 -30.74 9.05
N LYS A 270 19.91 -29.49 8.90
CA LYS A 270 20.32 -28.85 7.64
C LYS A 270 19.21 -28.69 6.60
N GLN A 271 17.94 -28.92 6.97
CA GLN A 271 16.80 -28.66 6.11
C GLN A 271 16.55 -27.16 6.00
N ILE A 272 16.17 -26.70 4.81
CA ILE A 272 15.77 -25.31 4.58
C ILE A 272 14.40 -25.08 5.22
N ILE A 273 14.34 -24.09 6.10
CA ILE A 273 13.14 -23.66 6.86
C ILE A 273 12.77 -22.20 6.59
N GLY A 274 13.53 -21.52 5.73
CA GLY A 274 13.24 -20.15 5.34
C GLY A 274 13.97 -19.79 4.05
N VAL A 275 13.31 -19.00 3.22
CA VAL A 275 13.82 -18.45 1.95
C VAL A 275 13.50 -16.97 1.90
N ARG A 276 14.46 -16.16 1.46
CA ARG A 276 14.34 -14.70 1.47
C ARG A 276 15.08 -14.07 0.31
N ILE A 277 14.45 -13.09 -0.33
CA ILE A 277 15.03 -12.24 -1.36
C ILE A 277 14.86 -10.79 -0.93
N ASN A 278 15.93 -10.01 -0.99
CA ASN A 278 15.91 -8.56 -0.77
C ASN A 278 16.16 -7.89 -2.12
N PHE A 279 15.19 -7.13 -2.59
CA PHE A 279 15.22 -6.47 -3.91
C PHE A 279 15.93 -5.12 -3.90
N MET A 280 16.43 -4.67 -2.73
CA MET A 280 17.20 -3.44 -2.57
C MET A 280 18.65 -3.67 -2.11
N GLU A 281 19.12 -4.92 -2.11
CA GLU A 281 20.51 -5.30 -1.78
C GLU A 281 21.26 -5.79 -3.01
#